data_AF-A0A0B5FQF7-F1
#
_entry.id   AF-A0A0B5FQF7-F1
#
_cell.length_a   1.000
_cell.length_b   1.000
_cell.length_c   1.000
_cell.angle_alpha   90.00
_cell.angle_beta   90.00
_cell.angle_gamma   90.00
#
_symmetry.space_group_name_H-M   'P 1'
#
loop_
_entity.id
_entity.type
_entity.pdbx_description
1 polymer ?
#
loop_
_entity_poly.entity_id
_entity_poly.type
_entity_poly.pdbx_seq_one_letter_code
_entity_poly.pdbx_strand_id
1 'polypeptide(L)'
;MEMKEVTVVFYRREFKDDKWRNAVDEQGLDALFERLGKDLATAGVRLLRAEDPDMVMEIKGYGDLLNSVRLRSPKDGVGNMCLGHVIGRSAHLDLVEDIERGVNRTAFAPETIEPEGSDKVVCHNCGCGC
;
A
#
# COMPACT_ATOMS: atom_id res chain seq x y z
N MET A 1 10.68 12.19 21.67
CA MET A 1 9.88 12.36 20.43
C MET A 1 9.54 10.98 19.94
N GLU A 2 8.26 10.70 19.76
CA GLU A 2 7.82 9.39 19.28
C GLU A 2 7.97 9.36 17.76
N MET A 3 8.69 8.37 17.25
CA MET A 3 8.99 8.23 15.82
C MET A 3 7.69 8.04 15.03
N LYS A 4 7.59 8.67 13.85
CA LYS A 4 6.49 8.42 12.91
C LYS A 4 6.59 7.00 12.38
N GLU A 5 5.46 6.34 12.15
CA GLU A 5 5.41 4.95 11.69
C GLU A 5 4.53 4.82 10.46
N VAL A 6 5.07 4.25 9.39
CA VAL A 6 4.34 3.86 8.19
C VAL A 6 4.36 2.34 8.09
N THR A 7 3.19 1.73 8.06
CA THR A 7 3.03 0.28 7.95
C THR A 7 2.40 -0.06 6.61
N VAL A 8 3.08 -0.91 5.84
CA VAL A 8 2.56 -1.54 4.63
C VAL A 8 2.00 -2.89 5.01
N VAL A 9 0.71 -3.09 4.78
CA VAL A 9 -0.01 -4.33 5.11
C VAL A 9 -0.43 -5.03 3.85
N PHE A 10 -0.07 -6.30 3.72
CA PHE A 10 -0.47 -7.15 2.61
C PHE A 10 -1.65 -8.03 3.04
N TYR A 11 -2.75 -7.94 2.32
CA TYR A 11 -3.88 -8.85 2.49
C TYR A 11 -3.57 -10.18 1.80
N ARG A 12 -4.28 -11.24 2.21
CA ARG A 12 -4.25 -12.51 1.50
C ARG A 12 -4.83 -12.34 0.10
N ARG A 13 -4.12 -12.86 -0.91
CA ARG A 13 -4.43 -12.68 -2.33
C ARG A 13 -4.82 -14.01 -2.98
N GLU A 14 -6.02 -14.07 -3.56
CA GLU A 14 -6.48 -15.17 -4.39
C GLU A 14 -6.46 -14.75 -5.86
N PHE A 15 -5.44 -15.20 -6.59
CA PHE A 15 -5.25 -14.83 -7.99
C PHE A 15 -6.12 -15.68 -8.91
N LYS A 16 -6.89 -15.03 -9.79
CA LYS A 16 -7.60 -15.70 -10.89
C LYS A 16 -6.74 -15.91 -12.13
N ASP A 17 -5.66 -15.15 -12.25
CA ASP A 17 -4.74 -15.18 -13.38
C ASP A 17 -3.30 -15.10 -12.83
N ASP A 18 -2.44 -16.03 -13.26
CA ASP A 18 -1.03 -16.09 -12.85
C ASP A 18 -0.23 -14.88 -13.33
N LYS A 19 -0.71 -14.15 -14.34
CA LYS A 19 -0.13 -12.85 -14.74
C LYS A 19 0.05 -11.92 -13.54
N TRP A 20 -0.95 -11.83 -12.66
CA TRP A 20 -0.90 -10.94 -11.50
C TRP A 20 -0.14 -11.53 -10.32
N ARG A 21 -0.07 -12.86 -10.23
CA ARG A 21 0.83 -13.54 -9.30
C ARG A 21 2.28 -13.24 -9.62
N ASN A 22 2.65 -13.32 -10.90
CA ASN A 22 4.00 -13.05 -11.39
C ASN A 22 4.38 -11.56 -11.36
N ALA A 23 3.40 -10.67 -11.22
CA ALA A 23 3.65 -9.24 -10.99
C ALA A 23 4.13 -8.95 -9.55
N VAL A 24 4.05 -9.94 -8.65
CA VAL A 24 4.57 -9.83 -7.28
C VAL A 24 6.02 -10.31 -7.25
N ASP A 25 6.94 -9.37 -7.31
CA ASP A 25 8.37 -9.64 -7.12
C ASP A 25 8.73 -9.59 -5.63
N GLU A 26 8.65 -10.74 -4.94
CA GLU A 26 8.98 -10.83 -3.51
C GLU A 26 10.44 -10.44 -3.22
N GLN A 27 11.38 -10.72 -4.12
CA GLN A 27 12.79 -10.33 -3.93
C GLN A 27 12.95 -8.80 -4.06
N GLY A 28 12.28 -8.21 -5.05
CA GLY A 28 12.21 -6.76 -5.22
C GLY A 28 11.55 -6.06 -4.03
N LEU A 29 10.51 -6.65 -3.46
CA LEU A 29 9.88 -6.15 -2.23
C LEU A 29 10.84 -6.20 -1.05
N ASP A 30 11.51 -7.32 -0.81
CA ASP A 30 12.47 -7.44 0.29
C ASP A 30 13.61 -6.41 0.17
N ALA A 31 14.17 -6.26 -1.04
CA ALA A 31 15.19 -5.25 -1.33
C ALA A 31 14.68 -3.82 -1.14
N LEU A 32 13.42 -3.55 -1.53
CA LEU A 32 12.77 -2.26 -1.31
C LEU A 32 12.63 -1.96 0.18
N PHE A 33 12.08 -2.88 0.99
CA PHE A 33 11.88 -2.64 2.42
C PHE A 33 13.20 -2.46 3.17
N GLU A 34 14.25 -3.20 2.79
CA GLU A 34 15.57 -3.01 3.39
C GLU A 34 16.15 -1.63 3.06
N ARG A 35 16.12 -1.23 1.79
CA ARG A 35 16.64 0.06 1.34
C ARG A 35 15.81 1.22 1.90
N LEU A 36 14.51 1.22 1.60
CA LEU A 36 13.60 2.31 1.96
C LEU A 36 13.45 2.44 3.48
N GLY A 37 13.51 1.33 4.22
CA GLY A 37 13.52 1.35 5.68
C GLY A 37 14.73 2.07 6.26
N LYS A 38 15.93 1.88 5.68
CA LYS A 38 17.14 2.62 6.08
C LYS A 38 17.01 4.10 5.75
N ASP A 39 16.57 4.42 4.52
CA ASP A 39 16.42 5.80 4.05
C ASP A 39 15.42 6.58 4.94
N LEU A 40 14.24 6.01 5.19
CA LEU A 40 13.21 6.62 6.02
C LEU A 40 13.62 6.76 7.49
N ALA A 41 14.39 5.81 8.02
CA ALA A 41 14.91 5.91 9.38
C ALA A 41 15.79 7.15 9.57
N THR A 42 16.57 7.55 8.54
CA THR A 42 17.35 8.80 8.59
C THR A 42 16.48 10.06 8.67
N ALA A 43 15.24 9.97 8.17
CA ALA A 43 14.24 11.03 8.23
C ALA A 43 13.33 10.93 9.47
N GLY A 44 13.59 10.02 10.41
CA GLY A 44 12.77 9.83 11.61
C GLY A 44 11.44 9.14 11.35
N VAL A 45 11.35 8.34 10.28
CA VAL A 45 10.18 7.52 9.94
C VAL A 45 10.55 6.05 10.02
N ARG A 46 9.74 5.27 10.74
CA ARG A 46 9.86 3.82 10.80
C ARG A 46 8.97 3.18 9.73
N LEU A 47 9.56 2.37 8.87
CA LEU A 47 8.82 1.54 7.92
C LEU A 47 8.59 0.13 8.50
N LEU A 48 7.37 -0.36 8.45
CA LEU A 48 7.00 -1.71 8.82
C LEU A 48 6.32 -2.44 7.65
N ARG A 49 6.60 -3.73 7.53
CA ARG A 49 5.87 -4.67 6.67
C ARG A 49 5.06 -5.61 7.56
N ALA A 50 3.78 -5.81 7.23
CA ALA A 50 2.90 -6.74 7.92
C ALA A 50 2.03 -7.50 6.92
N GLU A 51 1.55 -8.67 7.34
CA GLU A 51 0.57 -9.48 6.61
C GLU A 51 -0.74 -9.51 7.42
N ASP A 52 -1.87 -9.50 6.73
CA ASP A 52 -3.21 -9.65 7.31
C ASP A 52 -3.90 -10.84 6.64
N PRO A 53 -3.74 -12.05 7.19
CA PRO A 53 -4.23 -13.27 6.55
C PRO A 53 -5.75 -13.46 6.65
N ASP A 54 -6.41 -12.72 7.54
CA ASP A 54 -7.86 -12.78 7.77
C ASP A 54 -8.62 -12.02 6.67
N MET A 55 -7.99 -10.99 6.09
CA MET A 55 -8.51 -10.25 4.95
C MET A 55 -8.11 -10.92 3.64
N VAL A 56 -9.09 -11.44 2.90
CA VAL A 56 -8.88 -12.12 1.62
C VAL A 56 -9.45 -11.28 0.47
N MET A 57 -8.63 -11.07 -0.57
CA MET A 57 -9.03 -10.37 -1.79
C MET A 57 -8.80 -11.22 -3.03
N GLU A 58 -9.81 -11.24 -3.89
CA GLU A 58 -9.73 -11.85 -5.22
C GLU A 58 -9.07 -10.89 -6.20
N ILE A 59 -8.00 -11.32 -6.86
CA ILE A 59 -7.19 -10.49 -7.76
C ILE A 59 -7.54 -10.83 -9.21
N LYS A 60 -8.33 -9.95 -9.85
CA LYS A 60 -8.74 -10.05 -11.27
C LYS A 60 -7.93 -9.11 -12.15
N GLY A 61 -7.46 -8.01 -11.58
CA GLY A 61 -6.66 -7.00 -12.27
C GLY A 61 -5.59 -6.38 -11.38
N TYR A 62 -4.74 -5.56 -11.98
CA TYR A 62 -3.73 -4.80 -11.25
C TYR A 62 -4.33 -3.84 -10.20
N GLY A 63 -5.53 -3.29 -10.47
CA GLY A 63 -6.24 -2.47 -9.49
C GLY A 63 -6.56 -3.23 -8.21
N ASP A 64 -6.99 -4.49 -8.31
CA ASP A 64 -7.23 -5.35 -7.15
C ASP A 64 -5.92 -5.66 -6.42
N LEU A 65 -4.82 -5.86 -7.17
CA LEU A 65 -3.50 -6.07 -6.60
C LEU A 65 -3.05 -4.85 -5.78
N LEU A 66 -3.21 -3.63 -6.30
CA LEU A 66 -2.96 -2.40 -5.55
C LEU A 66 -3.87 -2.30 -4.32
N ASN A 67 -5.14 -2.66 -4.44
CA ASN A 67 -6.09 -2.56 -3.33
C ASN A 67 -5.82 -3.55 -2.20
N SER A 68 -5.18 -4.69 -2.52
CA SER A 68 -4.74 -5.69 -1.54
C SER A 68 -3.55 -5.24 -0.68
N VAL A 69 -2.90 -4.12 -1.04
CA VAL A 69 -1.86 -3.50 -0.23
C VAL A 69 -2.45 -2.28 0.50
N ARG A 70 -2.31 -2.23 1.82
CA ARG A 70 -2.75 -1.11 2.66
C ARG A 70 -1.59 -0.32 3.20
N LEU A 71 -1.80 0.98 3.34
CA LEU A 71 -0.90 1.89 4.02
C LEU A 71 -1.57 2.42 5.28
N ARG A 72 -0.84 2.37 6.39
CA ARG A 72 -1.25 2.88 7.70
C ARG A 72 -0.19 3.85 8.21
N SER A 73 -0.62 5.02 8.66
CA SER A 73 0.16 5.99 9.43
C SER A 73 -0.82 6.75 10.33
N PRO A 74 -1.29 6.14 11.43
CA PRO A 74 -2.43 6.67 12.21
C PRO A 74 -2.19 8.08 12.77
N LYS A 75 -0.94 8.42 13.08
CA LYS A 75 -0.56 9.76 13.56
C LYS A 75 -0.74 10.86 12.52
N ASP A 76 -0.77 10.50 11.25
CA ASP A 76 -0.96 11.40 10.12
C ASP A 76 -2.38 11.31 9.54
N GLY A 77 -3.32 10.66 10.24
CA GLY A 77 -4.69 10.48 9.77
C GLY A 77 -4.86 9.42 8.69
N VAL A 78 -3.81 8.65 8.37
CA VAL A 78 -3.87 7.54 7.41
C VAL A 78 -4.19 6.25 8.17
N GLY A 79 -5.47 5.89 8.25
CA GLY A 79 -5.91 4.73 9.04
C GLY A 79 -5.53 3.39 8.42
N ASN A 80 -6.12 3.07 7.27
CA ASN A 80 -5.89 1.81 6.56
C ASN A 80 -6.22 2.00 5.08
N MET A 81 -5.51 2.83 4.33
CA MET A 81 -5.87 3.20 2.95
C MET A 81 -5.33 2.18 1.93
N CYS A 82 -6.05 1.89 0.83
CA CYS A 82 -5.43 1.09 -0.25
C CYS A 82 -4.32 1.88 -0.93
N LEU A 83 -3.30 1.16 -1.38
CA LEU A 83 -2.22 1.73 -2.17
C LEU A 83 -2.77 2.45 -3.41
N GLY A 84 -3.70 1.82 -4.13
CA GLY A 84 -4.34 2.41 -5.30
C GLY A 84 -5.02 3.76 -5.05
N HIS A 85 -5.58 3.97 -3.85
CA HIS A 85 -6.13 5.28 -3.46
C HIS A 85 -5.02 6.29 -3.18
N VAL A 86 -3.95 5.86 -2.51
CA VAL A 86 -2.81 6.72 -2.17
C VAL A 86 -2.06 7.18 -3.41
N ILE A 87 -1.85 6.33 -4.41
CA ILE A 87 -1.03 6.66 -5.60
C ILE A 87 -1.82 6.94 -6.87
N GLY A 88 -3.13 6.64 -6.88
CA GLY A 88 -3.95 6.66 -8.08
C GLY A 88 -3.57 5.54 -9.06
N ARG A 89 -3.48 5.88 -10.35
CA ARG A 89 -3.16 4.93 -11.41
C ARG A 89 -1.65 4.62 -11.46
N SER A 90 -1.32 3.34 -11.57
CA SER A 90 0.03 2.89 -11.91
C SER A 90 0.32 3.05 -13.39
N ALA A 91 1.50 3.57 -13.73
CA ALA A 91 1.94 3.76 -15.11
C ALA A 91 2.55 2.48 -15.69
N HIS A 92 3.31 1.74 -14.88
CA HIS A 92 4.13 0.61 -15.32
C HIS A 92 3.61 -0.75 -14.87
N LEU A 93 2.60 -0.78 -14.00
CA LEU A 93 2.10 -2.01 -13.36
C LEU A 93 3.19 -2.73 -12.56
N ASP A 94 4.05 -1.94 -11.92
CA ASP A 94 5.16 -2.39 -11.08
C ASP A 94 4.82 -2.17 -9.59
N LEU A 95 4.60 -3.27 -8.87
CA LEU A 95 4.13 -3.23 -7.49
C LEU A 95 5.20 -2.65 -6.55
N VAL A 96 6.48 -2.88 -6.84
CA VAL A 96 7.60 -2.38 -6.03
C VAL A 96 7.68 -0.86 -6.16
N GLU A 97 7.64 -0.34 -7.38
CA GLU A 97 7.60 1.10 -7.66
C GLU A 97 6.38 1.75 -6.99
N ASP A 98 5.21 1.13 -7.14
CA ASP A 98 3.96 1.67 -6.62
C ASP A 98 3.96 1.72 -5.08
N ILE A 99 4.48 0.69 -4.40
CA ILE A 99 4.63 0.70 -2.94
C ILE A 99 5.61 1.80 -2.51
N GLU A 100 6.74 1.98 -3.19
CA GLU A 100 7.68 3.05 -2.88
C GLU A 100 7.02 4.43 -2.99
N ARG A 101 6.25 4.67 -4.05
CA ARG A 101 5.48 5.91 -4.25
C ARG A 101 4.47 6.12 -3.12
N GLY A 102 3.74 5.07 -2.76
CA GLY A 102 2.73 5.12 -1.70
C GLY A 102 3.33 5.41 -0.34
N VAL A 103 4.38 4.67 0.04
CA VAL A 103 5.11 4.87 1.30
C VAL A 103 5.67 6.28 1.38
N ASN A 104 6.34 6.78 0.34
CA ASN A 104 6.89 8.13 0.34
C ASN A 104 5.80 9.20 0.47
N ARG A 105 4.66 9.05 -0.21
CA ARG A 105 3.53 9.97 -0.08
C ARG A 105 2.96 9.95 1.35
N THR A 106 2.78 8.78 1.96
CA THR A 106 2.34 8.65 3.35
C THR A 106 3.36 9.21 4.34
N ALA A 107 4.66 9.04 4.07
CA ALA A 107 5.74 9.51 4.94
C ALA A 107 5.88 11.05 4.91
N PHE A 108 5.76 11.67 3.75
CA PHE A 108 6.16 13.07 3.55
C PHE A 108 5.04 14.03 3.13
N ALA A 109 3.92 13.54 2.61
CA ALA A 109 2.78 14.36 2.20
C ALA A 109 1.41 13.69 2.52
N PRO A 110 1.21 13.16 3.74
CA PRO A 110 -0.02 12.44 4.10
C PRO A 110 -1.28 13.30 3.98
N GLU A 111 -1.19 14.61 4.17
CA GLU A 111 -2.28 15.58 4.01
C GLU A 111 -2.82 15.66 2.57
N THR A 112 -2.04 15.18 1.59
CA THR A 112 -2.46 15.11 0.19
C THR A 112 -3.24 13.84 -0.13
N ILE A 113 -3.35 12.90 0.81
CA ILE A 113 -4.11 11.67 0.65
C ILE A 113 -5.55 12.00 1.02
N GLU A 114 -6.48 11.86 0.07
CA GLU A 114 -7.89 12.10 0.36
C GLU A 114 -8.36 11.16 1.48
N PRO A 115 -9.09 11.66 2.48
CA PRO A 115 -9.57 10.84 3.59
C PRO A 115 -10.60 9.80 3.14
N GLU A 116 -10.70 8.73 3.92
CA GLU A 116 -11.68 7.66 3.73
C GLU A 116 -13.11 8.26 3.70
N GLY A 117 -13.90 7.94 2.67
CA GLY A 117 -15.28 8.47 2.50
C GLY A 117 -15.42 9.76 1.68
N SER A 118 -14.35 10.28 1.07
CA SER A 118 -14.42 11.33 0.03
C SER A 118 -15.15 10.80 -1.22
N ASP A 119 -16.36 11.31 -1.49
CA ASP A 119 -17.25 10.90 -2.58
C ASP A 119 -16.60 10.97 -3.99
N LYS A 120 -15.96 9.87 -4.42
CA LYS A 120 -15.85 9.51 -5.84
C LYS A 120 -16.13 8.02 -6.04
N VAL A 121 -17.34 7.79 -6.53
CA VAL A 121 -17.83 6.67 -7.34
C VAL A 121 -16.74 5.67 -7.75
N VAL A 122 -16.88 4.46 -7.21
CA VAL A 122 -16.27 3.15 -7.56
C VAL A 122 -14.90 2.78 -6.96
N CYS A 123 -14.89 2.45 -5.66
CA CYS A 123 -13.95 1.46 -5.14
C CYS A 123 -14.56 0.07 -5.33
N HIS A 124 -14.40 -0.54 -6.51
CA HIS A 124 -14.87 -1.91 -6.73
C HIS A 124 -14.08 -2.86 -5.80
N ASN A 125 -14.82 -3.59 -4.96
CA ASN A 125 -14.38 -4.78 -4.21
C ASN A 125 -13.29 -4.64 -3.13
N CYS A 126 -13.08 -3.44 -2.58
CA CYS A 126 -12.02 -3.25 -1.58
C CYS A 126 -12.36 -3.73 -0.16
N GLY A 127 -13.62 -4.09 0.15
CA GLY A 127 -14.02 -4.62 1.46
C GLY A 127 -13.81 -3.67 2.66
N CYS A 128 -13.25 -2.48 2.44
CA CYS A 128 -13.34 -1.36 3.35
C CYS A 128 -14.80 -0.92 3.33
N GLY A 129 -15.56 -1.27 4.37
CA GLY A 129 -16.96 -0.91 4.50
C GLY A 129 -17.13 0.57 4.19
N CYS A 130 -17.93 0.86 3.16
CA CYS A 130 -18.42 2.19 2.85
C CYS A 130 -19.31 2.69 3.98
#